data_AF-A0A6C0AVW9-F1
#
_entry.id   AF-A0A6C0AVW9-F1
#
_cell.length_a   1.000
_cell.length_b   1.000
_cell.length_c   1.000
_cell.angle_alpha   90.00
_cell.angle_beta   90.00
_cell.angle_gamma   90.00
#
_symmetry.space_group_name_H-M   'P 1'
#
loop_
_entity.id
_entity.type
_entity.pdbx_description
1 polymer ?
#
loop_
_entity_poly.entity_id
_entity_poly.type
_entity_poly.pdbx_seq_one_letter_code
_entity_poly.pdbx_strand_id
1 'polypeptide(L)'
;MGRYNCENTIIISRYNEDLEWIYVLLKETWINKCIIVNKGDDLPDLHSDKIQIIKSENIGREGETYLSYIINNYEQLPDNIWFVQGNPFDHSPDFLNLMSENVIQNYIQKNFQCLTWRYNEMIPPNIEFDHRFFIDGNRVIQYYIDSRNQQTVEQHEFFDYMHSLKVKELKDITPMPYGNYLHYMCGVSGIPIPKNIIPYCWSSIFFVKKEAIHLNKKNSYIKLKEILLSSDIQGGSQGFVLERLWNYILTHNSYDSLEELKTVNWKYSNFCGLWNKSNNLMLLCSKSHLIHPSVKPPNYNSNMLMIYYNNITRKYEVKDGIYYDFDATSIIPCLNLQTAKTLLSFNIDFQSNLFDPISSFGNILNTFLKQPTRHVRFNISASPTAVSATCRRENDKLLDKIGALALKADRSS
;
A
#
# COMPACT_ATOMS: atom_id res chain seq x y z
N MET A 1 36.02 3.54 -24.86
CA MET A 1 34.93 3.24 -25.80
C MET A 1 33.89 2.45 -25.03
N GLY A 2 32.83 2.97 -24.41
CA GLY A 2 32.04 4.18 -24.53
C GLY A 2 30.61 3.65 -24.25
N ARG A 3 30.11 3.77 -23.02
CA ARG A 3 28.81 3.20 -22.60
C ARG A 3 27.77 3.62 -23.64
N TYR A 4 27.19 2.64 -24.34
CA TYR A 4 26.19 2.85 -25.39
C TYR A 4 25.14 3.86 -24.91
N ASN A 5 24.94 4.96 -25.66
CA ASN A 5 23.97 6.01 -25.36
C ASN A 5 22.56 5.39 -25.38
N CYS A 6 21.99 5.12 -24.20
CA CYS A 6 20.57 4.79 -24.10
C CYS A 6 19.74 6.01 -24.46
N GLU A 7 18.72 5.84 -25.30
CA GLU A 7 17.80 6.94 -25.64
C GLU A 7 16.83 7.19 -24.48
N ASN A 8 16.88 8.39 -23.92
CA ASN A 8 16.04 8.87 -22.82
C ASN A 8 15.01 9.87 -23.34
N THR A 9 13.74 9.46 -23.32
CA THR A 9 12.64 10.23 -23.90
C THR A 9 11.54 10.49 -22.88
N ILE A 10 11.06 11.73 -22.83
CA ILE A 10 9.95 12.15 -21.97
C ILE A 10 8.71 12.38 -22.82
N ILE A 11 7.58 11.81 -22.43
CA ILE A 11 6.29 11.93 -23.09
C ILE A 11 5.33 12.69 -22.16
N ILE A 12 4.90 13.86 -22.60
CA ILE A 12 4.04 14.75 -21.83
C ILE A 12 2.65 14.77 -22.49
N SER A 13 1.63 14.33 -21.75
CA SER A 13 0.23 14.53 -22.14
C SER A 13 -0.23 15.87 -21.59
N ARG A 14 -0.47 16.86 -22.46
CA ARG A 14 -0.85 18.22 -22.07
C ARG A 14 -2.19 18.58 -22.68
N TYR A 15 -3.09 19.11 -21.88
CA TYR A 15 -4.30 19.79 -22.35
C TYR A 15 -4.02 21.30 -22.45
N ASN A 16 -4.26 22.06 -21.39
CA ASN A 16 -4.09 23.51 -21.33
C ASN A 16 -3.12 23.96 -20.23
N GLU A 17 -2.43 23.03 -19.58
CA GLU A 17 -1.46 23.33 -18.53
C GLU A 17 -0.31 24.19 -19.07
N ASP A 18 0.24 25.00 -18.16
CA ASP A 18 1.47 25.74 -18.39
C ASP A 18 2.68 24.80 -18.33
N LEU A 19 3.61 24.98 -19.28
CA LEU A 19 4.77 24.12 -19.49
C LEU A 19 6.11 24.86 -19.27
N GLU A 20 6.12 26.04 -18.65
CA GLU A 20 7.37 26.76 -18.34
C GLU A 20 8.41 25.89 -17.59
N TRP A 21 7.97 24.94 -16.77
CA TRP A 21 8.84 24.03 -16.04
C TRP A 21 9.73 23.15 -16.96
N ILE A 22 9.33 22.92 -18.22
CA ILE A 22 10.12 22.17 -19.20
C ILE A 22 11.47 22.87 -19.46
N TYR A 23 11.57 24.20 -19.35
CA TYR A 23 12.85 24.89 -19.52
C TYR A 23 13.89 24.53 -18.45
N VAL A 24 13.43 24.15 -17.24
CA VAL A 24 14.32 23.60 -16.21
C VAL A 24 14.76 22.20 -16.60
N LEU A 25 13.80 21.36 -17.01
CA LEU A 25 14.02 19.99 -17.42
C LEU A 25 15.03 19.87 -18.57
N LEU A 26 14.93 20.74 -19.58
CA LEU A 26 15.77 20.66 -20.78
C LEU A 26 17.25 21.00 -20.55
N LYS A 27 17.58 21.60 -19.40
CA LYS A 27 18.97 21.81 -18.98
C LYS A 27 19.68 20.50 -18.66
N GLU A 28 18.92 19.46 -18.32
CA GLU A 28 19.47 18.14 -18.06
C GLU A 28 20.04 17.54 -19.36
N THR A 29 21.33 17.20 -19.33
CA THR A 29 22.06 16.72 -20.52
C THR A 29 21.71 15.27 -20.87
N TRP A 30 21.26 14.47 -19.90
CA TRP A 30 20.88 13.08 -20.11
C TRP A 30 19.58 12.92 -20.90
N ILE A 31 18.71 13.94 -20.94
CA ILE A 31 17.45 13.92 -21.69
C ILE A 31 17.74 14.14 -23.17
N ASN A 32 17.43 13.14 -23.99
CA ASN A 32 17.64 13.22 -25.43
C ASN A 32 16.45 13.88 -26.13
N LYS A 33 15.22 13.56 -25.72
CA LYS A 33 14.01 14.02 -26.39
C LYS A 33 12.86 14.27 -25.41
N CYS A 34 12.07 15.29 -25.69
CA CYS A 34 10.82 15.61 -25.00
C CYS A 34 9.70 15.73 -26.04
N ILE A 35 8.71 14.84 -25.98
CA ILE A 35 7.56 14.80 -26.87
C ILE A 35 6.34 15.30 -26.11
N ILE A 36 5.77 16.42 -26.55
CA ILE A 36 4.58 17.03 -25.98
C ILE A 36 3.41 16.68 -26.88
N VAL A 37 2.51 15.83 -26.40
CA VAL A 37 1.24 15.58 -27.07
C VAL A 37 0.24 16.62 -26.58
N ASN A 38 0.04 17.64 -27.40
CA ASN A 38 -0.81 18.79 -27.09
C ASN A 38 -2.26 18.54 -27.51
N LYS A 39 -3.15 18.43 -26.53
CA LYS A 39 -4.59 18.18 -26.66
C LYS A 39 -5.46 19.42 -26.52
N GLY A 40 -4.89 20.53 -26.07
CA GLY A 40 -5.62 21.79 -25.88
C GLY A 40 -5.18 22.86 -26.86
N ASP A 41 -5.18 24.11 -26.40
CA ASP A 41 -4.87 25.28 -27.20
C ASP A 41 -3.44 25.21 -27.74
N ASP A 42 -3.19 25.90 -28.86
CA ASP A 42 -1.87 25.89 -29.48
C ASP A 42 -0.81 26.46 -28.51
N LEU A 43 0.32 25.77 -28.48
CA LEU A 43 1.48 26.21 -27.72
C LEU A 43 2.33 27.15 -28.57
N PRO A 44 2.98 28.17 -27.97
CA PRO A 44 4.04 28.88 -28.65
C PRO A 44 5.16 27.91 -29.02
N ASP A 45 5.95 28.27 -30.02
CA ASP A 45 7.13 27.48 -30.38
C ASP A 45 8.12 27.46 -29.20
N LEU A 46 8.34 26.27 -28.67
CA LEU A 46 9.28 26.02 -27.58
C LEU A 46 10.64 25.76 -28.23
N HIS A 47 11.34 26.83 -28.64
CA HIS A 47 12.58 26.79 -29.43
C HIS A 47 13.69 25.90 -28.81
N SER A 48 13.67 24.60 -29.12
CA SER A 48 14.66 23.63 -28.66
C SER A 48 14.62 22.38 -29.54
N ASP A 49 15.79 21.95 -30.04
CA ASP A 49 15.92 20.76 -30.89
C ASP A 49 15.53 19.46 -30.18
N LYS A 50 15.49 19.47 -28.84
CA LYS A 50 15.03 18.33 -28.03
C LYS A 50 13.51 18.18 -28.01
N ILE A 51 12.75 19.23 -28.37
CA ILE A 51 11.29 19.24 -28.23
C ILE A 51 10.61 18.85 -29.55
N GLN A 52 9.63 17.97 -29.44
CA GLN A 52 8.68 17.70 -30.50
C GLN A 52 7.25 17.93 -29.98
N ILE A 53 6.51 18.84 -30.60
CA ILE A 53 5.09 19.07 -30.29
C ILE A 53 4.25 18.29 -31.30
N ILE A 54 3.34 17.45 -30.80
CA ILE A 54 2.39 16.68 -31.59
C ILE A 54 0.99 17.18 -31.23
N LYS A 55 0.28 17.77 -32.18
CA LYS A 55 -1.13 18.14 -31.99
C LYS A 55 -1.98 16.87 -31.95
N SER A 56 -2.91 16.81 -31.01
CA SER A 56 -3.86 15.72 -30.84
C SER A 56 -5.23 16.26 -30.42
N GLU A 57 -6.28 15.50 -30.67
CA GLU A 57 -7.61 15.83 -30.16
C GLU A 57 -7.68 15.55 -28.65
N ASN A 58 -8.47 16.33 -27.92
CA ASN A 58 -8.73 16.06 -26.50
C ASN A 58 -9.64 14.83 -26.35
N ILE A 59 -9.06 13.63 -26.41
CA ILE A 59 -9.76 12.33 -26.36
C ILE A 59 -9.07 11.43 -25.35
N GLY A 60 -9.82 10.69 -24.53
CA GLY A 60 -9.32 9.58 -23.72
C GLY A 60 -8.23 9.92 -22.68
N ARG A 61 -8.19 11.19 -22.21
CA ARG A 61 -7.28 11.67 -21.15
C ARG A 61 -5.80 11.38 -21.44
N GLU A 62 -4.96 11.26 -20.41
CA GLU A 62 -3.55 10.87 -20.52
C GLU A 62 -3.38 9.41 -20.98
N GLY A 63 -4.30 8.52 -20.58
CA GLY A 63 -4.24 7.11 -20.94
C GLY A 63 -4.21 6.88 -22.46
N GLU A 64 -5.03 7.61 -23.22
CA GLU A 64 -5.02 7.55 -24.69
C GLU A 64 -3.71 8.05 -25.27
N THR A 65 -3.13 9.13 -24.71
CA THR A 65 -1.82 9.65 -25.15
C THR A 65 -0.74 8.58 -25.02
N TYR A 66 -0.68 7.91 -23.87
CA TYR A 66 0.36 6.93 -23.58
C TYR A 66 0.19 5.67 -24.43
N LEU A 67 -1.04 5.16 -24.57
CA LEU A 67 -1.35 4.04 -25.43
C LEU A 67 -1.01 4.35 -26.90
N SER A 68 -1.42 5.51 -27.41
CA SER A 68 -1.11 5.94 -28.78
C SER A 68 0.38 6.01 -29.04
N TYR A 69 1.14 6.59 -28.11
CA TYR A 69 2.59 6.65 -28.23
C TYR A 69 3.20 5.24 -28.30
N ILE A 70 2.83 4.36 -27.37
CA ILE A 70 3.31 2.97 -27.34
C ILE A 70 2.96 2.24 -28.63
N ILE A 71 1.71 2.31 -29.09
CA ILE A 71 1.24 1.60 -30.28
C ILE A 71 1.98 2.07 -31.53
N ASN A 72 2.14 3.38 -31.71
CA ASN A 72 2.72 3.96 -32.92
C ASN A 72 4.24 3.75 -32.99
N ASN A 73 4.91 3.65 -31.84
CA ASN A 73 6.36 3.51 -31.77
C ASN A 73 6.81 2.11 -31.32
N TYR A 74 5.91 1.13 -31.22
CA TYR A 74 6.16 -0.15 -30.55
C TYR A 74 7.45 -0.87 -31.00
N GLU A 75 7.77 -0.84 -32.29
CA GLU A 75 8.96 -1.48 -32.87
C GLU A 75 10.24 -0.65 -32.71
N GLN A 76 10.11 0.64 -32.36
CA GLN A 76 11.18 1.64 -32.30
C GLN A 76 11.09 2.45 -30.99
N LEU A 77 10.71 1.81 -29.89
CA LEU A 77 10.64 2.46 -28.58
C LEU A 77 12.05 2.87 -28.12
N PRO A 78 12.22 4.08 -27.55
CA PRO A 78 13.47 4.46 -26.92
C PRO A 78 13.71 3.62 -25.66
N ASP A 79 14.97 3.49 -25.24
CA ASP A 79 15.36 2.59 -24.14
C ASP A 79 14.67 2.93 -22.82
N ASN A 80 14.60 4.22 -22.52
CA ASN A 80 14.11 4.77 -21.27
C ASN A 80 13.02 5.81 -21.54
N ILE A 81 11.84 5.63 -20.95
CA ILE A 81 10.67 6.47 -21.20
C ILE A 81 10.11 6.99 -19.88
N TRP A 82 9.81 8.28 -19.85
CA TRP A 82 9.04 8.91 -18.77
C TRP A 82 7.69 9.35 -19.30
N PHE A 83 6.61 8.90 -18.67
CA PHE A 83 5.25 9.34 -18.97
C PHE A 83 4.80 10.31 -17.88
N VAL A 84 4.35 11.49 -18.29
CA VAL A 84 4.06 12.62 -17.39
C VAL A 84 2.83 13.39 -17.89
N GLN A 85 2.08 13.99 -16.97
CA GLN A 85 0.98 14.93 -17.28
C GLN A 85 1.54 16.36 -17.44
N GLY A 86 0.76 17.27 -18.05
CA GLY A 86 1.17 18.66 -18.29
C GLY A 86 1.56 19.43 -17.02
N ASN A 87 0.92 19.11 -15.89
CA ASN A 87 1.29 19.58 -14.56
C ASN A 87 1.58 18.39 -13.63
N PRO A 88 2.84 17.96 -13.45
CA PRO A 88 3.15 16.83 -12.58
C PRO A 88 3.11 17.17 -11.08
N PHE A 89 3.16 18.45 -10.70
CA PHE A 89 3.53 18.86 -9.33
C PHE A 89 2.47 18.56 -8.27
N ASP A 90 1.20 18.48 -8.67
CA ASP A 90 0.09 18.15 -7.75
C ASP A 90 0.24 16.72 -7.17
N HIS A 91 0.91 15.85 -7.92
CA HIS A 91 1.08 14.44 -7.61
C HIS A 91 2.53 14.05 -7.33
N SER A 92 3.47 14.76 -7.94
CA SER A 92 4.92 14.60 -7.80
C SER A 92 5.57 15.96 -7.53
N PRO A 93 5.48 16.48 -6.30
CA PRO A 93 5.95 17.84 -6.01
C PRO A 93 7.48 17.96 -6.10
N ASP A 94 8.22 16.85 -6.02
CA ASP A 94 9.67 16.82 -6.21
C ASP A 94 10.08 16.41 -7.63
N PHE A 95 9.17 16.47 -8.61
CA PHE A 95 9.37 15.95 -9.96
C PHE A 95 10.66 16.45 -10.62
N LEU A 96 10.96 17.75 -10.56
CA LEU A 96 12.19 18.28 -11.18
C LEU A 96 13.46 17.71 -10.53
N ASN A 97 13.47 17.51 -9.21
CA ASN A 97 14.61 16.90 -8.52
C ASN A 97 14.74 15.43 -8.89
N LEU A 98 13.62 14.70 -8.99
CA LEU A 98 13.59 13.30 -9.44
C LEU A 98 14.19 13.14 -10.83
N MET A 99 14.10 14.18 -11.68
CA MET A 99 14.65 14.21 -13.03
C MET A 99 16.10 14.75 -13.09
N SER A 100 16.74 15.08 -11.97
CA SER A 100 18.14 15.51 -11.99
C SER A 100 19.09 14.33 -12.24
N GLU A 101 20.17 14.56 -12.99
CA GLU A 101 21.19 13.56 -13.32
C GLU A 101 21.62 12.70 -12.11
N ASN A 102 21.78 13.30 -10.93
CA ASN A 102 22.19 12.57 -9.72
C ASN A 102 21.09 11.63 -9.21
N VAL A 103 19.83 12.08 -9.22
CA VAL A 103 18.71 11.32 -8.66
C VAL A 103 18.30 10.18 -9.58
N ILE A 104 18.33 10.37 -10.92
CA ILE A 104 17.89 9.32 -11.86
C ILE A 104 18.69 8.02 -11.70
N GLN A 105 19.98 8.11 -11.35
CA GLN A 105 20.85 6.95 -11.21
C GLN A 105 20.36 5.98 -10.11
N ASN A 106 19.48 6.44 -9.22
CA ASN A 106 18.89 5.63 -8.16
C ASN A 106 17.71 4.77 -8.63
N TYR A 107 17.09 5.06 -9.78
CA TYR A 107 15.95 4.29 -10.30
C TYR A 107 16.03 3.89 -11.77
N ILE A 108 16.89 4.49 -12.59
CA ILE A 108 16.97 4.20 -14.03
C ILE A 108 17.36 2.75 -14.35
N GLN A 109 17.97 2.05 -13.41
CA GLN A 109 18.29 0.64 -13.50
C GLN A 109 17.04 -0.26 -13.39
N LYS A 110 15.95 0.22 -12.78
CA LYS A 110 14.68 -0.51 -12.64
C LYS A 110 13.98 -0.62 -13.99
N ASN A 111 13.10 -1.61 -14.13
CA ASN A 111 12.25 -1.73 -15.33
C ASN A 111 11.06 -0.76 -15.31
N PHE A 112 10.63 -0.38 -14.10
CA PHE A 112 9.54 0.56 -13.86
C PHE A 112 9.79 1.28 -12.52
N GLN A 113 9.45 2.57 -12.45
CA GLN A 113 9.45 3.35 -11.23
C GLN A 113 8.28 4.33 -11.24
N CYS A 114 7.38 4.20 -10.27
CA CYS A 114 6.38 5.24 -10.02
C CYS A 114 7.07 6.49 -9.48
N LEU A 115 6.74 7.66 -10.02
CA LEU A 115 7.32 8.95 -9.61
C LEU A 115 6.29 9.82 -8.87
N THR A 116 5.14 9.24 -8.55
CA THR A 116 4.07 9.89 -7.80
C THR A 116 4.29 9.73 -6.29
N TRP A 117 3.95 10.76 -5.54
CA TRP A 117 3.91 10.72 -4.08
C TRP A 117 2.49 10.45 -3.56
N ARG A 118 1.53 11.30 -3.92
CA ARG A 118 0.14 11.20 -3.42
C ARG A 118 -0.87 11.66 -4.46
N TYR A 119 -2.12 11.23 -4.29
CA TYR A 119 -3.19 11.59 -5.22
C TYR A 119 -3.63 13.04 -5.04
N ASN A 120 -3.79 13.48 -3.80
CA ASN A 120 -4.02 14.88 -3.46
C ASN A 120 -3.53 15.15 -2.04
N GLU A 121 -3.61 16.40 -1.58
CA GLU A 121 -3.12 16.80 -0.26
C GLU A 121 -3.70 16.00 0.91
N MET A 122 -4.90 15.44 0.76
CA MET A 122 -5.61 14.70 1.82
C MET A 122 -5.46 13.18 1.71
N ILE A 123 -4.98 12.65 0.58
CA ILE A 123 -5.07 11.22 0.24
C ILE A 123 -3.73 10.68 -0.27
N PRO A 124 -3.11 9.71 0.42
CA PRO A 124 -3.46 9.13 1.72
C PRO A 124 -3.14 10.03 2.91
N PRO A 125 -3.83 9.86 4.06
CA PRO A 125 -3.45 10.54 5.29
C PRO A 125 -2.09 10.04 5.81
N ASN A 126 -1.34 10.90 6.51
CA ASN A 126 -0.09 10.59 7.21
C ASN A 126 1.07 10.07 6.33
N ILE A 127 0.98 10.21 5.01
CA ILE A 127 2.04 9.78 4.09
C ILE A 127 3.35 10.55 4.27
N GLU A 128 3.29 11.77 4.81
CA GLU A 128 4.43 12.61 5.17
C GLU A 128 5.43 11.92 6.10
N PHE A 129 4.99 10.93 6.88
CA PHE A 129 5.83 10.18 7.83
C PHE A 129 6.42 8.90 7.23
N ASP A 130 6.10 8.58 5.98
CA ASP A 130 6.58 7.39 5.30
C ASP A 130 7.65 7.73 4.28
N HIS A 131 8.90 7.46 4.61
CA HIS A 131 10.05 7.75 3.75
C HIS A 131 10.62 6.49 3.10
N ARG A 132 9.95 5.34 3.23
CA ARG A 132 10.50 4.03 2.80
C ARG A 132 10.82 3.97 1.31
N PHE A 133 10.06 4.72 0.52
CA PHE A 133 10.17 4.73 -0.94
C PHE A 133 10.91 5.95 -1.48
N PHE A 134 11.32 6.89 -0.61
CA PHE A 134 11.98 8.11 -1.07
C PHE A 134 13.23 7.77 -1.87
N ILE A 135 13.44 8.54 -2.93
CA ILE A 135 14.60 8.38 -3.80
C ILE A 135 15.49 9.58 -3.57
N ASP A 136 16.64 9.34 -2.92
CA ASP A 136 17.60 10.40 -2.60
C ASP A 136 16.94 11.59 -1.86
N GLY A 137 16.09 11.27 -0.89
CA GLY A 137 15.32 12.26 -0.11
C GLY A 137 14.10 12.85 -0.81
N ASN A 138 13.85 12.52 -2.08
CA ASN A 138 12.69 13.00 -2.84
C ASN A 138 11.47 12.10 -2.64
N ARG A 139 10.30 12.72 -2.52
CA ARG A 139 9.02 12.09 -2.20
C ARG A 139 8.50 11.28 -3.38
N VAL A 140 8.47 9.95 -3.23
CA VAL A 140 7.72 9.02 -4.07
C VAL A 140 7.20 7.88 -3.19
N ILE A 141 6.10 7.24 -3.59
CA ILE A 141 5.52 6.10 -2.86
C ILE A 141 5.09 5.01 -3.84
N GLN A 142 5.41 3.76 -3.51
CA GLN A 142 4.86 2.60 -4.19
C GLN A 142 3.65 2.10 -3.40
N TYR A 143 2.49 2.14 -4.03
CA TYR A 143 1.26 1.66 -3.42
C TYR A 143 0.86 0.28 -3.92
N TYR A 144 0.09 -0.44 -3.12
CA TYR A 144 -0.52 -1.71 -3.47
C TYR A 144 -2.04 -1.66 -3.25
N ILE A 145 -2.82 -2.29 -4.13
CA ILE A 145 -4.28 -2.40 -4.06
C ILE A 145 -4.76 -3.85 -4.15
N ASP A 146 -5.94 -4.14 -3.59
CA ASP A 146 -6.66 -5.39 -3.86
C ASP A 146 -7.19 -5.36 -5.31
N SER A 147 -6.88 -6.38 -6.10
CA SER A 147 -7.20 -6.41 -7.54
C SER A 147 -8.70 -6.42 -7.85
N ARG A 148 -9.56 -6.75 -6.89
CA ARG A 148 -11.00 -6.90 -7.08
C ARG A 148 -11.75 -5.60 -6.76
N ASN A 149 -11.41 -4.96 -5.64
CA ASN A 149 -12.07 -3.71 -5.21
C ASN A 149 -11.23 -2.46 -5.49
N GLN A 150 -9.96 -2.64 -5.88
CA GLN A 150 -8.97 -1.61 -6.19
C GLN A 150 -8.78 -0.56 -5.09
N GLN A 151 -9.02 -0.94 -3.85
CA GLN A 151 -8.69 -0.13 -2.68
C GLN A 151 -7.28 -0.45 -2.23
N THR A 152 -6.57 0.56 -1.73
CA THR A 152 -5.25 0.38 -1.14
C THR A 152 -5.29 -0.65 -0.04
N VAL A 153 -4.33 -1.56 -0.06
CA VAL A 153 -4.09 -2.45 1.08
C VAL A 153 -3.08 -1.77 2.02
N GLU A 154 -2.52 -2.48 3.01
CA GLU A 154 -1.29 -2.09 3.74
C GLU A 154 -1.30 -0.79 4.61
N GLN A 155 -0.12 -0.18 4.87
CA GLN A 155 0.05 0.97 5.79
C GLN A 155 -0.60 2.27 5.27
N HIS A 156 -0.83 2.34 3.97
CA HIS A 156 -1.59 3.41 3.33
C HIS A 156 -3.01 2.95 3.03
N GLU A 157 -3.57 1.99 3.77
CA GLU A 157 -4.97 1.60 3.60
C GLU A 157 -5.86 2.81 3.88
N PHE A 158 -6.49 3.31 2.81
CA PHE A 158 -7.61 4.22 2.87
C PHE A 158 -8.68 3.76 1.89
N PHE A 159 -9.88 4.31 2.07
CA PHE A 159 -10.99 4.06 1.17
C PHE A 159 -11.16 5.26 0.24
N ASP A 160 -10.83 5.07 -1.04
CA ASP A 160 -11.14 6.04 -2.08
C ASP A 160 -12.59 5.87 -2.52
N TYR A 161 -13.48 6.66 -1.93
CA TYR A 161 -14.91 6.61 -2.25
C TYR A 161 -15.17 6.87 -3.73
N MET A 162 -14.51 7.87 -4.33
CA MET A 162 -14.74 8.24 -5.73
C MET A 162 -14.25 7.16 -6.68
N HIS A 163 -13.09 6.57 -6.41
CA HIS A 163 -12.60 5.42 -7.16
C HIS A 163 -13.53 4.20 -6.99
N SER A 164 -14.03 3.94 -5.78
CA SER A 164 -14.93 2.81 -5.51
C SER A 164 -16.24 2.89 -6.32
N LEU A 165 -16.76 4.11 -6.55
CA LEU A 165 -17.91 4.32 -7.42
C LEU A 165 -17.60 3.91 -8.86
N LYS A 166 -16.42 4.31 -9.38
CA LYS A 166 -15.98 3.97 -10.74
C LYS A 166 -15.76 2.47 -10.90
N VAL A 167 -15.14 1.81 -9.92
CA VAL A 167 -14.97 0.35 -9.91
C VAL A 167 -16.32 -0.36 -9.89
N LYS A 168 -17.31 0.16 -9.14
CA LYS A 168 -18.66 -0.40 -9.08
C LYS A 168 -19.39 -0.25 -10.42
N GLU A 169 -19.36 0.94 -11.02
CA GLU A 169 -19.92 1.19 -12.36
C GLU A 169 -19.36 0.21 -13.38
N LEU A 170 -18.04 -0.02 -13.35
CA LEU A 170 -17.37 -0.95 -14.27
C LEU A 170 -17.68 -2.42 -13.97
N LYS A 171 -17.91 -2.77 -12.71
CA LYS A 171 -18.36 -4.12 -12.33
C LYS A 171 -19.72 -4.44 -12.94
N ASP A 172 -20.64 -3.47 -12.96
CA ASP A 172 -21.99 -3.66 -13.49
C ASP A 172 -22.01 -3.94 -15.00
N ILE A 173 -20.99 -3.47 -15.74
CA ILE A 173 -20.82 -3.73 -17.19
C ILE A 173 -19.85 -4.88 -17.49
N THR A 174 -19.25 -5.51 -16.48
CA THR A 174 -18.26 -6.58 -16.67
C THR A 174 -18.95 -7.85 -17.17
N PRO A 175 -18.58 -8.39 -18.35
CA PRO A 175 -19.18 -9.61 -18.86
C PRO A 175 -18.80 -10.85 -18.05
N MET A 176 -19.74 -11.80 -17.93
CA MET A 176 -19.42 -13.14 -17.43
C MET A 176 -18.46 -13.88 -18.39
N PRO A 177 -17.54 -14.72 -17.87
CA PRO A 177 -17.41 -15.17 -16.48
C PRO A 177 -16.45 -14.32 -15.62
N TYR A 178 -16.06 -13.12 -16.06
CA TYR A 178 -15.10 -12.32 -15.31
C TYR A 178 -15.71 -11.81 -14.00
N GLY A 179 -15.01 -12.05 -12.89
CA GLY A 179 -15.50 -11.66 -11.56
C GLY A 179 -15.31 -10.18 -11.20
N ASN A 180 -14.45 -9.47 -11.94
CA ASN A 180 -14.21 -8.04 -11.79
C ASN A 180 -13.69 -7.43 -13.11
N TYR A 181 -13.77 -6.11 -13.21
CA TYR A 181 -13.42 -5.37 -14.42
C TYR A 181 -11.95 -5.48 -14.80
N LEU A 182 -11.03 -5.51 -13.82
CA LEU A 182 -9.61 -5.66 -14.08
C LEU A 182 -9.31 -7.01 -14.76
N HIS A 183 -9.92 -8.10 -14.29
CA HIS A 183 -9.77 -9.42 -14.91
C HIS A 183 -10.32 -9.44 -16.34
N TYR A 184 -11.46 -8.78 -16.57
CA TYR A 184 -12.01 -8.61 -17.92
C TYR A 184 -11.02 -7.86 -18.81
N MET A 185 -10.59 -6.67 -18.41
CA MET A 185 -9.64 -5.83 -19.16
C MET A 185 -8.36 -6.60 -19.50
N CYS A 186 -7.77 -7.29 -18.52
CA CYS A 186 -6.58 -8.11 -18.73
C CYS A 186 -6.84 -9.26 -19.71
N GLY A 187 -7.93 -10.02 -19.50
CA GLY A 187 -8.29 -11.15 -20.34
C GLY A 187 -8.51 -10.78 -21.80
N VAL A 188 -9.25 -9.70 -22.08
CA VAL A 188 -9.49 -9.27 -23.47
C VAL A 188 -8.27 -8.63 -24.12
N SER A 189 -7.37 -8.07 -23.33
CA SER A 189 -6.13 -7.44 -23.81
C SER A 189 -4.98 -8.44 -23.93
N GLY A 190 -5.12 -9.66 -23.42
CA GLY A 190 -4.03 -10.64 -23.37
C GLY A 190 -2.94 -10.29 -22.36
N ILE A 191 -3.24 -9.43 -21.39
CA ILE A 191 -2.38 -9.16 -20.23
C ILE A 191 -2.68 -10.28 -19.20
N PRO A 192 -1.68 -10.77 -18.45
CA PRO A 192 -1.93 -11.76 -17.41
C PRO A 192 -3.07 -11.32 -16.47
N ILE A 193 -3.84 -12.28 -15.98
CA ILE A 193 -4.87 -12.01 -14.96
C ILE A 193 -4.15 -11.90 -13.60
N PRO A 194 -4.37 -10.82 -12.82
CA PRO A 194 -3.66 -10.62 -11.57
C PRO A 194 -4.11 -11.60 -10.49
N LYS A 195 -3.22 -11.81 -9.51
CA LYS A 195 -3.55 -12.37 -8.20
C LYS A 195 -4.36 -11.35 -7.36
N ASN A 196 -4.40 -11.52 -6.04
CA ASN A 196 -5.21 -10.71 -5.14
C ASN A 196 -4.73 -9.27 -4.96
N ILE A 197 -3.42 -9.02 -5.05
CA ILE A 197 -2.82 -7.71 -4.79
C ILE A 197 -1.93 -7.33 -5.97
N ILE A 198 -1.98 -6.07 -6.39
CA ILE A 198 -1.12 -5.53 -7.46
C ILE A 198 -0.49 -4.20 -7.03
N PRO A 199 0.72 -3.88 -7.52
CA PRO A 199 1.25 -2.54 -7.40
C PRO A 199 0.49 -1.61 -8.34
N TYR A 200 0.39 -0.35 -7.96
CA TYR A 200 -0.27 0.66 -8.78
C TYR A 200 0.43 2.01 -8.62
N CYS A 201 0.19 2.96 -9.53
CA CYS A 201 0.83 4.28 -9.54
C CYS A 201 -0.24 5.35 -9.77
N TRP A 202 -0.41 6.30 -8.84
CA TRP A 202 -1.39 7.38 -9.01
C TRP A 202 -0.99 8.32 -10.14
N SER A 203 -2.00 8.90 -10.79
CA SER A 203 -1.86 10.02 -11.74
C SER A 203 -0.94 9.74 -12.92
N SER A 204 -0.63 8.46 -13.18
CA SER A 204 0.19 7.99 -14.29
C SER A 204 1.55 8.69 -14.49
N ILE A 205 2.23 9.14 -13.44
CA ILE A 205 3.58 9.72 -13.54
C ILE A 205 4.62 8.65 -13.20
N PHE A 206 5.34 8.16 -14.21
CA PHE A 206 6.28 7.05 -14.02
C PHE A 206 7.39 7.00 -15.07
N PHE A 207 8.47 6.33 -14.69
CA PHE A 207 9.54 5.87 -15.57
C PHE A 207 9.31 4.40 -15.93
N VAL A 208 9.63 4.03 -17.18
CA VAL A 208 9.57 2.66 -17.68
C VAL A 208 10.65 2.43 -18.75
N LYS A 209 11.20 1.21 -18.78
CA LYS A 209 12.08 0.77 -19.87
C LYS A 209 11.32 0.13 -21.02
N LYS A 210 11.88 0.18 -22.24
CA LYS A 210 11.26 -0.49 -23.40
C LYS A 210 10.98 -1.97 -23.15
N GLU A 211 11.85 -2.67 -22.43
CA GLU A 211 11.70 -4.11 -22.16
C GLU A 211 10.43 -4.40 -21.34
N ALA A 212 10.06 -3.49 -20.43
CA ALA A 212 8.84 -3.60 -19.64
C ALA A 212 7.59 -3.40 -20.50
N ILE A 213 7.63 -2.48 -21.48
CA ILE A 213 6.55 -2.31 -22.45
C ILE A 213 6.43 -3.56 -23.35
N HIS A 214 7.55 -4.16 -23.75
CA HIS A 214 7.57 -5.37 -24.58
C HIS A 214 7.16 -6.66 -23.86
N LEU A 215 6.92 -6.63 -22.54
CA LEU A 215 6.27 -7.74 -21.83
C LEU A 215 4.87 -8.03 -22.39
N ASN A 216 4.20 -7.02 -22.96
CA ASN A 216 2.92 -7.17 -23.63
C ASN A 216 3.08 -6.96 -25.13
N LYS A 217 2.38 -7.77 -25.94
CA LYS A 217 2.34 -7.56 -27.41
C LYS A 217 1.70 -6.21 -27.76
N LYS A 218 2.08 -5.62 -28.90
CA LYS A 218 1.43 -4.41 -29.47
C LYS A 218 -0.11 -4.48 -29.45
N ASN A 219 -0.67 -5.63 -29.83
CA ASN A 219 -2.11 -5.86 -29.85
C ASN A 219 -2.78 -5.69 -28.47
N SER A 220 -2.06 -5.95 -27.38
CA SER A 220 -2.56 -5.75 -26.02
C SER A 220 -2.85 -4.27 -25.74
N TYR A 221 -1.95 -3.38 -26.19
CA TYR A 221 -2.13 -1.93 -26.08
C TYR A 221 -3.26 -1.42 -26.98
N ILE A 222 -3.39 -1.98 -28.19
CA ILE A 222 -4.52 -1.67 -29.08
C ILE A 222 -5.85 -2.03 -28.38
N LYS A 223 -5.94 -3.22 -27.79
CA LYS A 223 -7.11 -3.66 -27.01
C LYS A 223 -7.39 -2.77 -25.81
N LEU A 224 -6.35 -2.39 -25.05
CA LEU A 224 -6.50 -1.43 -23.95
C LEU A 224 -7.06 -0.09 -24.44
N LYS A 225 -6.63 0.39 -25.61
CA LYS A 225 -7.13 1.64 -26.19
C LYS A 225 -8.58 1.52 -26.63
N GLU A 226 -8.96 0.40 -27.26
CA GLU A 226 -10.36 0.08 -27.58
C GLU A 226 -11.24 0.09 -26.33
N ILE A 227 -10.79 -0.54 -25.24
CA ILE A 227 -11.50 -0.60 -23.97
C ILE A 227 -11.64 0.79 -23.35
N LEU A 228 -10.55 1.55 -23.31
CA LEU A 228 -10.54 2.90 -22.76
C LEU A 228 -11.62 3.76 -23.43
N LEU A 229 -11.74 3.71 -24.75
CA LEU A 229 -12.67 4.54 -25.53
C LEU A 229 -14.07 3.92 -25.73
N SER A 230 -14.32 2.73 -25.16
CA SER A 230 -15.49 1.91 -25.54
C SER A 230 -16.85 2.51 -25.18
N SER A 231 -16.95 3.23 -24.06
CA SER A 231 -18.23 3.83 -23.62
C SER A 231 -18.25 5.35 -23.63
N ASP A 232 -17.09 5.99 -23.67
CA ASP A 232 -16.93 7.44 -23.58
C ASP A 232 -15.67 7.83 -24.34
N ILE A 233 -15.79 8.83 -25.23
CA ILE A 233 -14.65 9.35 -25.99
C ILE A 233 -13.62 10.04 -25.09
N GLN A 234 -14.02 10.53 -23.91
CA GLN A 234 -13.11 11.00 -22.86
C GLN A 234 -12.57 9.87 -21.98
N GLY A 235 -12.92 8.61 -22.26
CA GLY A 235 -12.47 7.44 -21.54
C GLY A 235 -13.29 7.10 -20.30
N GLY A 236 -14.11 8.02 -19.77
CA GLY A 236 -15.04 7.76 -18.66
C GLY A 236 -14.39 7.04 -17.48
N SER A 237 -15.10 6.04 -16.93
CA SER A 237 -14.64 5.25 -15.79
C SER A 237 -13.48 4.31 -16.15
N GLN A 238 -13.41 3.86 -17.41
CA GLN A 238 -12.33 3.00 -17.93
C GLN A 238 -10.99 3.74 -17.91
N GLY A 239 -10.94 4.96 -18.45
CA GLY A 239 -9.76 5.82 -18.44
C GLY A 239 -9.34 6.17 -17.02
N PHE A 240 -10.30 6.52 -16.15
CA PHE A 240 -10.04 6.82 -14.75
C PHE A 240 -9.38 5.63 -14.00
N VAL A 241 -9.85 4.41 -14.23
CA VAL A 241 -9.27 3.21 -13.63
C VAL A 241 -7.93 2.86 -14.27
N LEU A 242 -7.79 2.97 -15.59
CA LEU A 242 -6.55 2.65 -16.31
C LEU A 242 -5.37 3.50 -15.82
N GLU A 243 -5.60 4.78 -15.52
CA GLU A 243 -4.61 5.72 -14.98
C GLU A 243 -3.81 5.12 -13.79
N ARG A 244 -4.45 4.27 -12.98
CA ARG A 244 -3.83 3.66 -11.79
C ARG A 244 -3.07 2.38 -12.11
N LEU A 245 -3.40 1.69 -13.21
CA LEU A 245 -3.02 0.29 -13.46
C LEU A 245 -1.70 0.13 -14.23
N TRP A 246 -1.06 1.22 -14.65
CA TRP A 246 0.17 1.17 -15.47
C TRP A 246 1.28 0.30 -14.88
N ASN A 247 1.50 0.39 -13.58
CA ASN A 247 2.53 -0.41 -12.91
C ASN A 247 2.28 -1.91 -13.10
N TYR A 248 1.05 -2.37 -12.84
CA TYR A 248 0.68 -3.77 -13.07
C TYR A 248 0.78 -4.15 -14.55
N ILE A 249 0.24 -3.33 -15.45
CA ILE A 249 0.25 -3.59 -16.89
C ILE A 249 1.68 -3.78 -17.40
N LEU A 250 2.63 -2.98 -16.91
CA LEU A 250 4.01 -2.93 -17.40
C LEU A 250 4.99 -3.80 -16.62
N THR A 251 4.56 -4.43 -15.52
CA THR A 251 5.44 -5.30 -14.70
C THR A 251 4.90 -6.70 -14.48
N HIS A 252 3.58 -6.89 -14.61
CA HIS A 252 2.83 -8.10 -14.27
C HIS A 252 2.99 -8.56 -12.80
N ASN A 253 3.57 -7.71 -11.95
CA ASN A 253 3.77 -8.01 -10.54
C ASN A 253 2.41 -8.16 -9.86
N SER A 254 2.16 -9.30 -9.26
CA SER A 254 0.97 -9.52 -8.45
C SER A 254 1.26 -10.51 -7.34
N TYR A 255 0.48 -10.44 -6.27
CA TYR A 255 0.76 -11.12 -5.02
C TYR A 255 -0.51 -11.77 -4.47
N ASP A 256 -0.36 -12.95 -3.86
CA ASP A 256 -1.51 -13.65 -3.27
C ASP A 256 -1.87 -13.07 -1.90
N SER A 257 -0.90 -12.47 -1.20
CA SER A 257 -1.08 -11.92 0.14
C SER A 257 -0.10 -10.78 0.45
N LEU A 258 -0.42 -10.00 1.49
CA LEU A 258 0.46 -8.95 2.04
C LEU A 258 1.81 -9.49 2.52
N GLU A 259 1.92 -10.79 2.81
CA GLU A 259 3.18 -11.40 3.21
C GLU A 259 4.19 -11.46 2.07
N GLU A 260 3.74 -11.65 0.83
CA GLU A 260 4.64 -11.69 -0.33
C GLU A 260 5.27 -10.31 -0.60
N LEU A 261 4.65 -9.21 -0.14
CA LEU A 261 5.20 -7.85 -0.22
C LEU A 261 6.45 -7.64 0.66
N LYS A 262 6.75 -8.56 1.60
CA LYS A 262 8.01 -8.52 2.36
C LYS A 262 9.24 -8.64 1.46
N THR A 263 9.09 -9.26 0.29
CA THR A 263 10.18 -9.46 -0.70
C THR A 263 10.65 -8.18 -1.39
N VAL A 264 9.88 -7.08 -1.28
CA VAL A 264 10.18 -5.77 -1.90
C VAL A 264 10.57 -4.70 -0.87
N ASN A 265 11.27 -5.12 0.20
CA ASN A 265 11.84 -4.26 1.25
C ASN A 265 10.79 -3.46 2.05
N TRP A 266 9.59 -4.02 2.20
CA TRP A 266 8.50 -3.45 2.97
C TRP A 266 8.75 -3.56 4.48
N LYS A 267 9.03 -2.45 5.17
CA LYS A 267 9.24 -2.42 6.63
C LYS A 267 7.96 -2.07 7.38
N TYR A 268 7.49 -3.01 8.20
CA TYR A 268 6.63 -2.75 9.36
C TYR A 268 7.53 -2.54 10.61
N SER A 269 7.15 -1.73 11.62
CA SER A 269 7.73 -1.89 12.97
C SER A 269 7.31 -3.23 13.60
N ASN A 270 8.14 -4.25 13.49
CA ASN A 270 7.85 -5.68 13.67
C ASN A 270 7.11 -6.17 14.93
N PHE A 271 6.54 -5.37 15.85
CA PHE A 271 5.88 -5.86 17.08
C PHE A 271 4.57 -5.15 17.51
N CYS A 272 3.65 -5.94 18.08
CA CYS A 272 2.49 -5.58 18.90
C CYS A 272 2.49 -6.44 20.19
N GLY A 273 1.57 -6.22 21.13
CA GLY A 273 1.54 -7.00 22.36
C GLY A 273 0.13 -7.29 22.87
N LEU A 274 -0.12 -8.48 23.39
CA LEU A 274 -1.37 -8.83 24.05
C LEU A 274 -1.16 -8.98 25.56
N TRP A 275 -1.88 -8.22 26.35
CA TRP A 275 -1.83 -8.27 27.80
C TRP A 275 -2.97 -9.10 28.39
N ASN A 276 -2.61 -10.10 29.19
CA ASN A 276 -3.54 -10.86 30.01
C ASN A 276 -3.62 -10.24 31.40
N LYS A 277 -4.76 -9.64 31.73
CA LYS A 277 -4.98 -8.96 33.00
C LYS A 277 -5.02 -9.91 34.19
N SER A 278 -5.55 -11.11 34.02
CA SER A 278 -5.69 -12.10 35.10
C SER A 278 -4.34 -12.71 35.49
N ASN A 279 -3.45 -12.89 34.53
CA ASN A 279 -2.15 -13.52 34.74
C ASN A 279 -0.99 -12.52 34.82
N ASN A 280 -1.21 -11.22 34.57
CA ASN A 280 -0.17 -10.20 34.60
C ASN A 280 1.00 -10.49 33.63
N LEU A 281 0.64 -10.93 32.41
CA LEU A 281 1.60 -11.29 31.37
C LEU A 281 1.33 -10.48 30.10
N MET A 282 2.39 -9.99 29.47
CA MET A 282 2.37 -9.44 28.12
C MET A 282 2.98 -10.45 27.15
N LEU A 283 2.24 -10.75 26.11
CA LEU A 283 2.68 -11.54 24.98
C LEU A 283 3.14 -10.57 23.91
N LEU A 284 4.42 -10.59 23.53
CA LEU A 284 4.89 -9.86 22.36
C LEU A 284 4.56 -10.66 21.11
N CYS A 285 4.10 -9.96 20.09
CA CYS A 285 3.65 -10.51 18.81
C CYS A 285 4.17 -9.58 17.70
N SER A 286 4.22 -9.97 16.43
CA SER A 286 4.78 -9.08 15.38
C SER A 286 3.79 -8.03 14.80
N LYS A 287 4.23 -6.98 14.07
CA LYS A 287 3.33 -5.92 13.50
C LYS A 287 2.40 -6.39 12.41
N SER A 288 2.53 -7.63 11.94
CA SER A 288 1.66 -8.15 10.90
C SER A 288 0.18 -8.20 11.32
N HIS A 289 -0.19 -7.90 12.57
CA HIS A 289 -1.43 -8.41 13.18
C HIS A 289 -2.66 -7.48 13.14
N LEU A 290 -2.57 -6.22 12.67
CA LEU A 290 -3.75 -5.34 12.47
C LEU A 290 -3.91 -4.67 11.10
N ILE A 291 -2.90 -4.67 10.24
CA ILE A 291 -3.17 -4.78 8.78
C ILE A 291 -3.18 -6.26 8.40
N HIS A 292 -3.27 -7.13 9.41
CA HIS A 292 -3.61 -8.51 9.18
C HIS A 292 -5.04 -8.49 8.68
N PRO A 293 -5.37 -9.18 7.58
CA PRO A 293 -6.75 -9.40 7.17
C PRO A 293 -7.57 -10.23 8.20
N SER A 294 -7.12 -10.31 9.46
CA SER A 294 -7.77 -10.98 10.57
C SER A 294 -7.69 -10.25 11.93
N VAL A 295 -8.13 -9.00 12.02
CA VAL A 295 -9.23 -8.80 12.98
C VAL A 295 -10.50 -9.35 12.33
N LYS A 296 -10.50 -10.67 12.20
CA LYS A 296 -11.71 -11.47 12.18
C LYS A 296 -12.31 -11.31 13.58
N PRO A 297 -13.64 -11.37 13.75
CA PRO A 297 -14.24 -11.27 15.06
C PRO A 297 -13.63 -12.34 15.97
N PRO A 298 -12.84 -11.98 17.00
CA PRO A 298 -12.50 -12.93 18.02
C PRO A 298 -13.74 -13.15 18.90
N ASN A 299 -13.86 -14.35 19.48
CA ASN A 299 -14.81 -14.53 20.56
C ASN A 299 -14.40 -13.65 21.74
N TYR A 300 -15.36 -12.96 22.35
CA TYR A 300 -15.11 -12.03 23.44
C TYR A 300 -14.42 -12.71 24.62
N ASN A 301 -13.27 -12.16 25.06
CA ASN A 301 -12.61 -12.57 26.29
C ASN A 301 -12.30 -11.34 27.16
N SER A 302 -13.01 -11.21 28.28
CA SER A 302 -12.91 -10.06 29.21
C SER A 302 -11.56 -9.90 29.89
N ASN A 303 -10.69 -10.92 29.84
CA ASN A 303 -9.41 -10.93 30.55
C ASN A 303 -8.22 -10.49 29.68
N MET A 304 -8.46 -10.17 28.40
CA MET A 304 -7.40 -9.94 27.41
C MET A 304 -7.53 -8.58 26.74
N LEU A 305 -6.39 -7.90 26.58
CA LEU A 305 -6.25 -6.57 26.02
C LEU A 305 -5.15 -6.55 24.94
N MET A 306 -5.46 -6.13 23.72
CA MET A 306 -4.44 -5.91 22.68
C MET A 306 -3.85 -4.52 22.83
N ILE A 307 -2.52 -4.44 22.79
CA ILE A 307 -1.71 -3.24 22.87
C ILE A 307 -0.91 -3.12 21.57
N TYR A 308 -1.06 -2.01 20.85
CA TYR A 308 -0.25 -1.76 19.66
C TYR A 308 0.25 -0.32 19.67
N TYR A 309 1.42 -0.12 19.06
CA TYR A 309 1.95 1.23 18.87
C TYR A 309 1.32 1.85 17.64
N ASN A 310 0.46 2.83 17.87
CA ASN A 310 -0.08 3.63 16.80
C ASN A 310 1.01 4.63 16.37
N ASN A 311 1.58 4.42 15.18
CA ASN A 311 2.66 5.27 14.64
C ASN A 311 2.17 6.67 14.26
N ILE A 312 0.84 6.87 14.15
CA ILE A 312 0.19 8.16 13.88
C ILE A 312 0.05 8.94 15.19
N THR A 313 -0.55 8.36 16.23
CA THR A 313 -0.71 9.06 17.53
C THR A 313 0.55 9.05 18.38
N ARG A 314 1.58 8.31 17.95
CA ARG A 314 2.82 8.04 18.70
C ARG A 314 2.56 7.58 20.13
N LYS A 315 1.47 6.82 20.32
CA LYS A 315 0.99 6.31 21.62
C LYS A 315 0.55 4.86 21.50
N TYR A 316 0.52 4.18 22.64
CA TYR A 316 0.01 2.82 22.73
C TYR A 316 -1.50 2.82 22.94
N GLU A 317 -2.21 2.22 22.00
CA GLU A 317 -3.65 2.02 22.03
C GLU A 317 -3.98 0.63 22.57
N VAL A 318 -5.16 0.52 23.20
CA VAL A 318 -5.61 -0.70 23.87
C VAL A 318 -6.99 -1.09 23.37
N LYS A 319 -7.18 -2.36 23.01
CA LYS A 319 -8.47 -2.90 22.60
C LYS A 319 -8.85 -4.12 23.42
N ASP A 320 -10.06 -4.11 23.95
CA ASP A 320 -10.55 -5.10 24.91
C ASP A 320 -11.28 -6.24 24.19
N GLY A 321 -11.40 -7.40 24.86
CA GLY A 321 -12.29 -8.47 24.41
C GLY A 321 -11.70 -9.33 23.29
N ILE A 322 -10.38 -9.47 23.22
CA ILE A 322 -9.71 -10.14 22.11
C ILE A 322 -9.25 -11.54 22.51
N TYR A 323 -9.72 -12.52 21.75
CA TYR A 323 -9.16 -13.86 21.72
C TYR A 323 -7.89 -13.90 20.87
N TYR A 324 -6.91 -14.67 21.30
CA TYR A 324 -5.68 -14.93 20.53
C TYR A 324 -5.41 -16.44 20.47
N ASP A 325 -5.02 -16.91 19.30
CA ASP A 325 -4.55 -18.27 19.03
C ASP A 325 -3.40 -18.15 18.04
N PHE A 326 -2.26 -17.72 18.55
CA PHE A 326 -1.03 -17.54 17.79
C PHE A 326 0.16 -17.48 18.75
N ASP A 327 1.35 -17.75 18.21
CA ASP A 327 2.56 -17.87 19.00
C ASP A 327 3.13 -16.51 19.36
N ALA A 328 3.27 -16.28 20.66
CA ALA A 328 3.95 -15.11 21.19
C ALA A 328 5.45 -15.26 20.93
N THR A 329 6.09 -14.20 20.42
CA THR A 329 7.55 -14.15 20.27
C THR A 329 8.25 -14.14 21.61
N SER A 330 7.59 -13.59 22.63
CA SER A 330 8.03 -13.62 24.02
C SER A 330 6.85 -13.46 24.95
N ILE A 331 6.98 -14.04 26.14
CA ILE A 331 6.04 -13.85 27.24
C ILE A 331 6.81 -13.11 28.33
N ILE A 332 6.35 -11.92 28.67
CA ILE A 332 7.04 -11.05 29.61
C ILE A 332 6.09 -10.76 30.77
N PRO A 333 6.49 -11.05 32.02
CA PRO A 333 5.70 -10.66 33.18
C PRO A 333 5.63 -9.14 33.28
N CYS A 334 4.46 -8.64 33.65
CA CYS A 334 4.21 -7.21 33.77
C CYS A 334 3.23 -6.96 34.92
N LEU A 335 3.49 -5.96 35.74
CA LEU A 335 2.70 -5.72 36.95
C LEU A 335 1.29 -5.21 36.65
N ASN A 336 1.15 -4.49 35.54
CA ASN A 336 -0.09 -3.87 35.10
C ASN A 336 0.03 -3.45 33.62
N LEU A 337 -1.08 -2.93 33.06
CA LEU A 337 -1.16 -2.42 31.69
C LEU A 337 -0.06 -1.41 31.36
N GLN A 338 0.27 -0.51 32.30
CA GLN A 338 1.25 0.54 32.05
C GLN A 338 2.65 -0.05 31.91
N THR A 339 3.02 -1.01 32.76
CA THR A 339 4.28 -1.76 32.64
C THR A 339 4.33 -2.55 31.34
N ALA A 340 3.22 -3.16 30.90
CA ALA A 340 3.15 -3.86 29.60
C ALA A 340 3.44 -2.90 28.43
N LYS A 341 2.81 -1.72 28.39
CA LYS A 341 3.09 -0.71 27.36
C LYS A 341 4.57 -0.31 27.31
N THR A 342 5.18 -0.02 28.46
CA THR A 342 6.61 0.34 28.54
C THR A 342 7.52 -0.77 28.02
N LEU A 343 7.22 -2.03 28.37
CA LEU A 343 8.00 -3.18 27.91
C LEU A 343 7.87 -3.39 26.39
N LEU A 344 6.70 -3.12 25.81
CA LEU A 344 6.50 -3.17 24.35
C LEU A 344 7.31 -2.08 23.64
N SER A 345 7.39 -0.87 24.21
CA SER A 345 8.23 0.22 23.69
C SER A 345 9.69 -0.14 23.66
N PHE A 346 10.20 -0.60 24.80
CA PHE A 346 11.59 -1.00 24.90
C PHE A 346 11.95 -2.09 23.87
N ASN A 347 11.05 -3.04 23.63
CA ASN A 347 11.28 -4.09 22.64
C ASN A 347 11.23 -3.57 21.20
N ILE A 348 10.35 -2.62 20.87
CA ILE A 348 10.31 -1.99 19.54
C ILE A 348 11.62 -1.23 19.28
N ASP A 349 12.07 -0.42 20.24
CA ASP A 349 13.26 0.42 20.13
C ASP A 349 14.56 -0.41 20.12
N PHE A 350 14.62 -1.47 20.92
CA PHE A 350 15.75 -2.40 20.94
C PHE A 350 15.87 -3.16 19.60
N GLN A 351 14.75 -3.60 19.03
CA GLN A 351 14.74 -4.32 17.77
C GLN A 351 15.01 -3.40 16.56
N SER A 352 14.65 -2.12 16.61
CA SER A 352 15.05 -1.16 15.58
C SER A 352 16.56 -0.89 15.60
N ASN A 353 17.17 -0.84 16.79
CA ASN A 353 18.59 -0.51 16.97
C ASN A 353 19.54 -1.71 16.79
N LEU A 354 19.03 -2.95 16.78
CA LEU A 354 19.79 -4.17 16.49
C LEU A 354 20.21 -4.28 15.01
N PHE A 355 19.59 -3.51 14.12
CA PHE A 355 19.91 -3.47 12.68
C PHE A 355 20.85 -2.32 12.30
N ASP A 356 21.32 -1.52 13.27
CA ASP A 356 22.46 -0.61 13.10
C ASP A 356 23.74 -1.28 13.64
N PRO A 357 24.82 -1.39 12.85
CA PRO A 357 26.01 -2.11 13.27
C PRO A 357 26.91 -1.25 14.17
N ILE A 358 26.38 -0.59 15.20
CA ILE A 358 27.11 -0.18 16.42
C ILE A 358 26.09 -0.05 17.56
N SER A 359 25.95 -1.07 18.42
CA SER A 359 25.77 -0.80 19.86
C SER A 359 26.01 -2.06 20.71
N SER A 360 26.80 -1.88 21.77
CA SER A 360 27.30 -2.90 22.71
C SER A 360 26.29 -3.32 23.79
N PHE A 361 24.99 -3.12 23.58
CA PHE A 361 23.94 -3.39 24.59
C PHE A 361 23.28 -4.78 24.48
N GLY A 362 23.60 -5.57 23.44
CA GLY A 362 22.90 -6.81 23.10
C GLY A 362 23.02 -7.98 24.09
N ASN A 363 23.92 -7.93 25.08
CA ASN A 363 24.26 -9.10 25.90
C ASN A 363 23.63 -9.16 27.30
N ILE A 364 23.14 -8.06 27.87
CA ILE A 364 22.69 -8.04 29.29
C ILE A 364 21.20 -8.41 29.43
N LEU A 365 20.38 -8.22 28.39
CA LEU A 365 18.94 -8.55 28.41
C LEU A 365 18.60 -9.92 27.81
N ASN A 366 19.50 -10.50 27.00
CA ASN A 366 19.31 -11.81 26.39
C ASN A 366 19.18 -12.94 27.43
N THR A 367 19.70 -12.72 28.65
CA THR A 367 19.60 -13.64 29.80
C THR A 367 18.30 -13.51 30.59
N PHE A 368 17.64 -12.34 30.60
CA PHE A 368 16.34 -12.16 31.26
C PHE A 368 15.15 -12.59 30.39
N LEU A 369 15.32 -12.56 29.05
CA LEU A 369 14.25 -12.77 28.08
C LEU A 369 14.22 -14.14 27.42
N LYS A 370 15.23 -15.00 27.66
CA LYS A 370 15.17 -16.42 27.27
C LYS A 370 14.27 -17.21 28.22
N GLN A 371 12.98 -16.91 28.21
CA GLN A 371 11.97 -17.88 28.61
C GLN A 371 11.60 -18.73 27.39
N PRO A 372 11.33 -20.03 27.57
CA PRO A 372 11.00 -20.90 26.46
C PRO A 372 9.74 -20.40 25.75
N THR A 373 9.80 -20.34 24.42
CA THR A 373 8.63 -20.14 23.55
C THR A 373 7.63 -21.25 23.84
N ARG A 374 6.51 -20.90 24.48
CA ARG A 374 5.38 -21.80 24.68
C ARG A 374 4.27 -21.42 23.70
N HIS A 375 3.74 -22.40 22.97
CA HIS A 375 2.43 -22.27 22.36
C HIS A 375 1.41 -21.94 23.45
N VAL A 376 0.76 -20.79 23.36
CA VAL A 376 -0.31 -20.43 24.30
C VAL A 376 -1.64 -20.49 23.56
N ARG A 377 -2.40 -21.54 23.82
CA ARG A 377 -3.81 -21.68 23.41
C ARG A 377 -4.72 -21.56 24.62
N PHE A 378 -5.87 -20.94 24.47
CA PHE A 378 -6.95 -21.06 25.47
C PHE A 378 -8.32 -21.23 24.84
N ASN A 379 -8.73 -22.46 24.55
CA ASN A 379 -10.12 -22.80 24.29
C ASN A 379 -10.74 -23.47 25.52
N ILE A 380 -11.99 -23.11 25.87
CA ILE A 380 -12.97 -24.10 26.33
C ILE A 380 -14.31 -23.81 25.63
N SER A 381 -14.65 -24.62 24.64
CA SER A 381 -16.04 -24.83 24.23
C SER A 381 -16.77 -25.58 25.34
N ALA A 382 -17.92 -25.11 25.76
CA ALA A 382 -18.84 -25.95 26.53
C ALA A 382 -19.22 -27.19 25.68
N SER A 383 -19.15 -28.37 26.26
CA SER A 383 -19.89 -29.54 25.76
C SER A 383 -20.17 -30.51 26.92
N PRO A 384 -21.26 -31.30 26.91
CA PRO A 384 -22.15 -31.60 25.79
C PRO A 384 -23.62 -31.18 26.03
N THR A 385 -24.29 -30.67 24.99
CA THR A 385 -25.73 -30.94 24.84
C THR A 385 -25.90 -32.42 24.56
N ALA A 386 -26.20 -33.20 25.58
CA ALA A 386 -26.86 -34.48 25.43
C ALA A 386 -28.38 -34.28 25.54
N VAL A 387 -29.03 -34.85 24.53
CA VAL A 387 -30.45 -35.10 24.28
C VAL A 387 -31.34 -35.20 25.54
N SER A 388 -32.55 -34.64 25.39
CA SER A 388 -33.79 -34.80 26.16
C SER A 388 -33.87 -35.92 27.20
N ALA A 389 -34.40 -35.62 28.39
CA ALA A 389 -35.72 -36.07 28.84
C ALA A 389 -35.98 -35.69 30.31
N THR A 390 -37.10 -35.00 30.53
CA THR A 390 -38.01 -35.15 31.67
C THR A 390 -37.51 -35.01 33.12
N CYS A 391 -38.15 -34.04 33.78
CA CYS A 391 -38.76 -34.13 35.12
C CYS A 391 -37.97 -33.62 36.34
N ARG A 392 -38.73 -32.91 37.19
CA ARG A 392 -38.50 -32.45 38.58
C ARG A 392 -37.82 -31.08 38.70
N ARG A 393 -38.61 -30.01 38.83
CA ARG A 393 -39.28 -29.47 40.04
C ARG A 393 -38.30 -28.80 41.00
N GLU A 394 -38.56 -27.50 41.18
CA GLU A 394 -38.62 -26.76 42.45
C GLU A 394 -37.43 -26.85 43.41
N ASN A 395 -36.87 -25.67 43.71
CA ASN A 395 -36.40 -25.17 45.01
C ASN A 395 -35.13 -24.33 44.79
N ASP A 396 -35.24 -23.01 44.85
CA ASP A 396 -35.01 -22.17 46.04
C ASP A 396 -33.66 -21.45 45.85
N LYS A 397 -33.65 -20.16 45.52
CA LYS A 397 -33.73 -19.04 46.48
C LYS A 397 -33.08 -19.38 47.83
N LEU A 398 -31.78 -19.11 47.93
CA LEU A 398 -31.05 -18.56 49.09
C LEU A 398 -29.57 -18.72 48.73
N LEU A 399 -28.91 -17.73 48.11
CA LEU A 399 -28.31 -16.60 48.84
C LEU A 399 -28.01 -16.98 50.29
N ASP A 400 -26.90 -17.68 50.50
CA ASP A 400 -26.27 -17.65 51.81
C ASP A 400 -24.77 -17.92 51.74
N LYS A 401 -24.06 -17.08 52.50
CA LYS A 401 -22.66 -17.23 52.95
C LYS A 401 -21.56 -16.81 51.97
N ILE A 402 -21.59 -15.53 51.61
CA ILE A 402 -20.37 -14.71 51.73
C ILE A 402 -20.23 -14.37 53.22
N GLY A 403 -19.58 -15.28 53.94
CA GLY A 403 -19.10 -15.04 55.29
C GLY A 403 -17.76 -14.34 55.24
N ALA A 404 -17.73 -13.18 55.89
CA ALA A 404 -16.57 -12.57 56.53
C ALA A 404 -15.49 -11.97 55.62
N LEU A 405 -15.55 -10.64 55.46
CA LEU A 405 -14.43 -9.74 55.77
C LEU A 405 -14.91 -8.29 55.73
N ALA A 406 -15.22 -7.71 56.91
CA ALA A 406 -15.03 -6.28 57.19
C ALA A 406 -15.32 -6.04 58.69
N LEU A 407 -14.30 -6.25 59.52
CA LEU A 407 -14.25 -5.63 60.84
C LEU A 407 -13.79 -4.18 60.66
N LYS A 408 -14.63 -3.26 61.18
CA LYS A 408 -14.33 -1.90 61.66
C LYS A 408 -13.97 -0.86 60.58
N ALA A 409 -14.50 0.36 60.59
CA ALA A 409 -15.17 1.18 61.60
C ALA A 409 -16.30 1.97 60.91
N ASP A 410 -17.30 2.56 61.55
CA ASP A 410 -17.27 3.30 62.80
C ASP A 410 -18.71 3.64 63.27
N ARG A 411 -18.82 3.92 64.58
CA ARG A 411 -19.90 4.62 65.33
C ARG A 411 -20.83 3.84 66.27
N SER A 412 -20.74 4.33 67.51
CA SER A 412 -21.73 4.51 68.58
C SER A 412 -21.96 3.38 69.59
N SER A 413 -21.80 3.82 70.86
CA SER A 413 -21.92 3.21 72.20
C SER A 413 -20.85 2.19 72.60
#